data_AF-A0A2S7Q0N9-F1
#
_entry.id   AF-A0A2S7Q0N9-F1
#
_cell.length_a   1.000
_cell.length_b   1.000
_cell.length_c   1.000
_cell.angle_alpha   90.00
_cell.angle_beta   90.00
_cell.angle_gamma   90.00
#
_symmetry.space_group_name_H-M   'P 1'
#
loop_
_entity.id
_entity.type
_entity.pdbx_description
1 polymer ?
#
loop_
_entity_poly.entity_id
_entity_poly.type
_entity_poly.pdbx_seq_one_letter_code
_entity_poly.pdbx_strand_id
1 'polypeptide(L)'
;MFADDSPDAGKRRAVVQLYYLPTQYFSSKKSQLRNLRRYQLIFLLGLAASLVYLLMMDAFVSRKKRKLSFHSPRQEETVEQISMLSVPDDESTDYKLALLSSLHPDINQQVLLDVLLEHEGKVEKASSSLADATSSSAALPKKSSGAVGYQSSLSKFVASDDSSASPTKRSKLMSKKGKTLHLYAPEDVAAHTPCSIIHNFLPVDEANELLKELLEEAPTFERMTFKLFDNVVSSPHTACFYVEGLEEQKAQKTEYIYNGDLLTDVRQLTPEMRKVSPRVQEAVNREIATRIKTHYPNGQKLKYQSSAPWRPNAAFVNCYNGGAESVGYHSDQLTYLGPRAVIGSISLGVAREFRVRQIIPQDSDSKEKSKDSADAEGQIAIHLPHNSLLVMHAEMQETWKHSIAPAQAIDPHPISGNRRINITYRDYKASLHPKFTPKCKCNVPTVLRVVQRKRENWGRYFWMCHAGNVPGKEGCTFFEWAEFDDDGEPIWKDR
;
A
#
# COMPACT_ATOMS: atom_id res chain seq x y z
N MET A 1 14.24 -83.08 28.82
CA MET A 1 15.23 -84.13 28.55
C MET A 1 16.43 -83.42 27.91
N PHE A 2 17.51 -83.26 28.70
CA PHE A 2 18.87 -82.71 28.44
C PHE A 2 19.00 -81.25 27.94
N ALA A 3 19.46 -80.28 28.76
CA ALA A 3 20.82 -79.99 29.32
C ALA A 3 21.72 -79.29 28.27
N ASP A 4 22.01 -77.99 28.32
CA ASP A 4 22.85 -77.18 29.25
C ASP A 4 24.36 -77.47 29.11
N ASP A 5 25.13 -76.46 28.69
CA ASP A 5 26.49 -76.14 29.18
C ASP A 5 27.12 -74.94 28.43
N SER A 6 27.64 -73.99 29.22
CA SER A 6 28.48 -72.84 28.84
C SER A 6 29.97 -73.19 28.98
N PRO A 7 30.93 -72.42 28.42
CA PRO A 7 31.86 -71.76 29.36
C PRO A 7 32.51 -70.43 28.91
N ASP A 8 32.61 -69.55 29.91
CA ASP A 8 33.85 -68.94 30.46
C ASP A 8 34.61 -67.81 29.74
N ALA A 9 35.06 -66.88 30.59
CA ALA A 9 35.78 -65.67 30.30
C ALA A 9 37.26 -65.78 30.72
N GLY A 10 38.15 -65.15 29.96
CA GLY A 10 39.31 -64.46 30.52
C GLY A 10 40.69 -64.87 29.99
N LYS A 11 41.40 -63.89 29.40
CA LYS A 11 42.72 -63.40 29.87
C LYS A 11 43.30 -62.29 28.98
N ARG A 12 43.37 -61.08 29.57
CA ARG A 12 44.49 -60.10 29.60
C ARG A 12 45.40 -59.96 28.36
N ARG A 13 45.50 -58.71 27.86
CA ARG A 13 46.69 -57.84 28.03
C ARG A 13 46.45 -56.44 27.43
N ALA A 14 46.66 -55.41 28.25
CA ALA A 14 46.81 -54.03 27.84
C ALA A 14 48.30 -53.76 27.52
N VAL A 15 48.57 -53.08 26.40
CA VAL A 15 49.79 -52.29 26.18
C VAL A 15 49.39 -51.02 25.43
N VAL A 16 49.85 -49.90 25.99
CA VAL A 16 49.68 -48.51 25.58
C VAL A 16 50.54 -48.19 24.35
N GLN A 17 50.01 -47.41 23.40
CA GLN A 17 50.83 -46.63 22.48
C GLN A 17 50.19 -45.24 22.28
N LEU A 18 50.83 -44.24 22.88
CA LEU A 18 50.62 -42.80 22.65
C LEU A 18 51.04 -42.45 21.21
N TYR A 19 50.32 -41.55 20.53
CA TYR A 19 50.90 -40.45 19.72
C TYR A 19 49.83 -39.45 19.22
N TYR A 20 50.13 -38.16 19.47
CA TYR A 20 49.67 -36.89 18.86
C TYR A 20 48.22 -36.37 19.04
N LEU A 21 48.10 -35.26 19.78
CA LEU A 21 46.91 -34.39 19.92
C LEU A 21 46.83 -33.37 18.75
N PRO A 22 45.63 -33.10 18.19
CA PRO A 22 45.45 -32.07 17.16
C PRO A 22 45.07 -30.67 17.68
N THR A 23 45.53 -29.71 16.90
CA THR A 23 45.61 -28.24 16.98
C THR A 23 44.29 -27.44 17.08
N GLN A 24 43.21 -27.98 17.68
CA GLN A 24 41.92 -27.27 17.74
C GLN A 24 41.71 -26.38 18.98
N TYR A 25 42.59 -26.44 19.98
CA TYR A 25 42.37 -25.72 21.25
C TYR A 25 42.83 -24.24 21.26
N PHE A 26 43.61 -23.79 20.27
CA PHE A 26 44.17 -22.43 20.25
C PHE A 26 43.39 -21.40 19.41
N SER A 27 42.42 -21.83 18.58
CA SER A 27 41.63 -20.93 17.72
C SER A 27 40.50 -20.21 18.48
N SER A 28 39.91 -20.89 19.47
CA SER A 28 38.73 -20.39 20.20
C SER A 28 39.03 -19.15 21.07
N LYS A 29 40.19 -19.09 21.73
CA LYS A 29 40.55 -17.94 22.60
C LYS A 29 40.84 -16.65 21.82
N LYS A 30 41.40 -16.72 20.60
CA LYS A 30 41.65 -15.52 19.77
C LYS A 30 40.35 -14.91 19.23
N SER A 31 39.33 -15.73 18.96
CA SER A 31 38.00 -15.26 18.54
C SER A 31 37.29 -14.49 19.65
N GLN A 32 37.32 -15.02 20.89
CA GLN A 32 36.68 -14.36 22.02
C GLN A 32 37.32 -13.03 22.41
N LEU A 33 38.65 -12.91 22.33
CA LEU A 33 39.37 -11.64 22.57
C LEU A 33 39.09 -10.58 21.50
N ARG A 34 38.84 -10.96 20.24
CA ARG A 34 38.43 -10.02 19.18
C ARG A 34 37.01 -9.51 19.37
N ASN A 35 36.10 -10.36 19.84
CA ASN A 35 34.72 -9.96 20.13
C ASN A 35 34.66 -9.01 21.34
N LEU A 36 35.41 -9.27 22.42
CA LEU A 36 35.46 -8.37 23.58
C LEU A 36 35.95 -6.96 23.20
N ARG A 37 36.99 -6.87 22.35
CA ARG A 37 37.51 -5.57 21.86
C ARG A 37 36.52 -4.85 20.96
N ARG A 38 35.70 -5.56 20.18
CA ARG A 38 34.61 -4.97 19.37
C ARG A 38 33.50 -4.40 20.24
N TYR A 39 33.08 -5.11 21.29
CA TYR A 39 32.06 -4.61 22.21
C TYR A 39 32.54 -3.38 23.00
N GLN A 40 33.80 -3.35 23.44
CA GLN A 40 34.38 -2.16 24.07
C GLN A 40 34.46 -0.97 23.11
N LEU A 41 34.80 -1.18 21.84
CA LEU A 41 34.84 -0.11 20.84
C LEU A 41 33.44 0.45 20.53
N ILE A 42 32.41 -0.42 20.42
CA ILE A 42 31.02 -0.01 20.22
C ILE A 42 30.50 0.79 21.42
N PHE A 43 30.85 0.36 22.65
CA PHE A 43 30.46 1.07 23.87
C PHE A 43 31.13 2.45 23.98
N LEU A 44 32.42 2.56 23.62
CA LEU A 44 33.14 3.84 23.57
C LEU A 44 32.59 4.79 22.50
N LEU A 45 32.21 4.26 21.33
CA LEU A 45 31.58 5.05 20.27
C LEU A 45 30.17 5.55 20.67
N GLY A 46 29.41 4.74 21.40
CA GLY A 46 28.10 5.14 21.96
C GLY A 46 28.21 6.23 23.02
N LEU A 47 29.22 6.17 23.88
CA LEU A 47 29.52 7.23 24.86
C LEU A 47 29.98 8.52 24.18
N ALA A 48 30.81 8.44 23.14
CA ALA A 48 31.22 9.61 22.36
C ALA A 48 30.03 10.28 21.64
N ALA A 49 29.13 9.48 21.04
CA ALA A 49 27.92 9.99 20.40
C ALA A 49 26.96 10.67 21.42
N SER A 50 26.83 10.12 22.62
CA SER A 50 26.04 10.74 23.70
C SER A 50 26.66 12.04 24.20
N LEU A 51 28.00 12.13 24.26
CA LEU A 51 28.71 13.36 24.64
C LEU A 51 28.54 14.47 23.58
N VAL A 52 28.61 14.12 22.30
CA VAL A 52 28.35 15.05 21.18
C VAL A 52 26.89 15.53 21.20
N TYR A 53 25.95 14.65 21.52
CA TYR A 53 24.53 15.01 21.64
C TYR A 53 24.28 15.97 22.82
N LEU A 54 24.91 15.74 23.98
CA LEU A 54 24.85 16.68 25.11
C LEU A 54 25.49 18.05 24.76
N LEU A 55 26.62 18.06 24.06
CA LEU A 55 27.29 19.30 23.63
C LEU A 55 26.47 20.07 22.57
N MET A 56 25.73 19.38 21.69
CA MET A 56 24.80 20.03 20.76
C MET A 56 23.56 20.59 21.45
N MET A 57 23.06 19.95 22.51
CA MET A 57 21.90 20.46 23.25
C MET A 57 22.25 21.71 24.08
N ASP A 58 23.46 21.82 24.63
CA ASP A 58 23.90 23.03 25.34
C ASP A 58 24.13 24.23 24.41
N ALA A 59 24.48 23.99 23.13
CA ALA A 59 24.58 25.04 22.12
C ALA A 59 23.22 25.61 21.69
N PHE A 60 22.12 24.89 21.93
CA PHE A 60 20.77 25.28 21.52
C PHE A 60 20.00 26.10 22.59
N VAL A 61 20.48 26.12 23.84
CA VAL A 61 19.76 26.76 24.97
C VAL A 61 20.32 28.15 25.36
N SER A 62 21.45 28.60 24.79
CA SER A 62 22.05 29.90 25.15
C SER A 62 22.12 30.90 23.99
N ARG A 63 20.98 31.54 23.67
CA ARG A 63 20.98 32.88 23.04
C ARG A 63 19.91 33.78 23.67
N LYS A 64 20.39 34.74 24.47
CA LYS A 64 19.60 35.83 25.08
C LYS A 64 18.89 36.67 24.01
N LYS A 65 17.59 36.93 24.22
CA LYS A 65 16.78 37.91 23.48
C LYS A 65 17.43 39.29 23.55
N ARG A 66 17.88 39.84 22.41
CA ARG A 66 18.11 41.28 22.24
C ARG A 66 16.79 41.94 21.85
N LYS A 67 16.40 42.94 22.63
CA LYS A 67 15.26 43.83 22.42
C LYS A 67 15.77 45.00 21.57
N LEU A 68 15.22 45.22 20.37
CA LEU A 68 15.46 46.41 19.57
C LEU A 68 14.15 46.97 19.03
N SER A 69 14.12 48.29 19.00
CA SER A 69 12.98 49.21 18.96
C SER A 69 12.36 49.40 17.58
N PHE A 70 11.06 49.73 17.61
CA PHE A 70 10.28 50.25 16.49
C PHE A 70 10.95 51.48 15.84
N HIS A 71 11.27 51.38 14.55
CA HIS A 71 11.27 52.50 13.61
C HIS A 71 10.81 52.00 12.24
N SER A 72 9.83 52.70 11.67
CA SER A 72 9.24 52.44 10.36
C SER A 72 9.97 53.29 9.32
N PRO A 73 10.43 52.71 8.21
CA PRO A 73 10.59 53.44 6.96
C PRO A 73 9.74 52.85 5.83
N ARG A 74 9.58 53.68 4.80
CA ARG A 74 8.57 53.71 3.76
C ARG A 74 8.69 52.60 2.70
N GLN A 75 7.53 52.36 2.07
CA GLN A 75 7.14 51.45 1.00
C GLN A 75 7.92 51.51 -0.35
N GLU A 76 9.12 52.06 -0.43
CA GLU A 76 9.81 52.22 -1.73
C GLU A 76 11.09 51.37 -1.91
N GLU A 77 11.56 50.65 -0.89
CA GLU A 77 12.81 49.85 -0.98
C GLU A 77 12.62 48.34 -1.25
N THR A 78 11.38 47.83 -1.32
CA THR A 78 11.11 46.37 -1.38
C THR A 78 11.32 45.73 -2.75
N VAL A 79 11.46 46.49 -3.84
CA VAL A 79 11.58 45.93 -5.20
C VAL A 79 13.03 45.61 -5.57
N GLU A 80 14.02 46.33 -5.03
CA GLU A 80 15.43 46.09 -5.36
C GLU A 80 16.08 44.95 -4.55
N GLN A 81 15.54 44.59 -3.37
CA GLN A 81 16.08 43.47 -2.57
C GLN A 81 15.68 42.08 -3.07
N ILE A 82 14.64 41.97 -3.90
CA ILE A 82 14.16 40.67 -4.44
C ILE A 82 15.13 40.11 -5.49
N SER A 83 15.93 40.96 -6.15
CA SER A 83 16.84 40.53 -7.21
C SER A 83 18.17 39.95 -6.72
N MET A 84 18.48 39.99 -5.41
CA MET A 84 19.77 39.54 -4.86
C MET A 84 19.74 38.22 -4.08
N LEU A 85 18.59 37.56 -3.96
CA LEU A 85 18.47 36.27 -3.27
C LEU A 85 18.17 35.18 -4.29
N SER A 86 19.13 34.84 -5.14
CA SER A 86 19.06 33.60 -5.91
C SER A 86 19.27 32.44 -4.94
N VAL A 87 18.18 31.80 -4.49
CA VAL A 87 18.28 30.64 -3.60
C VAL A 87 18.65 29.43 -4.45
N PRO A 88 19.75 28.71 -4.14
CA PRO A 88 20.10 27.47 -4.83
C PRO A 88 18.97 26.43 -4.72
N ASP A 89 18.71 25.70 -5.81
CA ASP A 89 17.61 24.72 -5.87
C ASP A 89 17.76 23.55 -4.87
N ASP A 90 18.97 23.32 -4.34
CA ASP A 90 19.35 22.25 -3.42
C ASP A 90 19.11 22.54 -1.93
N GLU A 91 18.64 23.73 -1.57
CA GLU A 91 18.29 24.07 -0.18
C GLU A 91 17.03 23.34 0.32
N SER A 92 17.02 23.01 1.61
CA SER A 92 15.92 22.26 2.24
C SER A 92 14.58 23.01 2.21
N THR A 93 13.47 22.28 2.09
CA THR A 93 12.11 22.86 2.09
C THR A 93 11.85 23.71 3.33
N ASP A 94 12.34 23.30 4.50
CA ASP A 94 12.19 24.05 5.75
C ASP A 94 12.91 25.41 5.72
N TYR A 95 14.08 25.46 5.07
CA TYR A 95 14.81 26.72 4.86
C TYR A 95 14.04 27.65 3.91
N LYS A 96 13.52 27.12 2.81
CA LYS A 96 12.72 27.85 1.82
C LYS A 96 11.40 28.39 2.42
N LEU A 97 10.77 27.63 3.33
CA LEU A 97 9.60 28.07 4.09
C LEU A 97 9.92 29.15 5.12
N ALA A 98 11.05 29.03 5.82
CA ALA A 98 11.49 30.06 6.76
C ALA A 98 11.76 31.39 6.03
N LEU A 99 12.33 31.32 4.82
CA LEU A 99 12.57 32.48 3.98
C LEU A 99 11.25 33.12 3.49
N LEU A 100 10.31 32.33 2.98
CA LEU A 100 8.98 32.83 2.59
C LEU A 100 8.20 33.41 3.77
N SER A 101 8.30 32.80 4.96
CA SER A 101 7.66 33.30 6.18
C SER A 101 8.27 34.62 6.65
N SER A 102 9.56 34.85 6.40
CA SER A 102 10.19 36.15 6.63
C SER A 102 9.77 37.22 5.62
N LEU A 103 9.50 36.83 4.36
CA LEU A 103 9.08 37.74 3.29
C LEU A 103 7.58 38.07 3.35
N HIS A 104 6.77 37.15 3.89
CA HIS A 104 5.32 37.26 4.02
C HIS A 104 4.85 36.92 5.45
N PRO A 105 5.15 37.76 6.45
CA PRO A 105 4.93 37.44 7.88
C PRO A 105 3.46 37.20 8.26
N ASP A 106 2.54 37.76 7.49
CA ASP A 106 1.09 37.70 7.73
C ASP A 106 0.42 36.45 7.11
N ILE A 107 1.18 35.63 6.38
CA ILE A 107 0.68 34.45 5.68
C ILE A 107 1.02 33.19 6.46
N ASN A 108 0.02 32.33 6.67
CA ASN A 108 0.20 31.08 7.42
C ASN A 108 1.16 30.13 6.70
N GLN A 109 2.03 29.45 7.47
CA GLN A 109 3.03 28.52 6.98
C GLN A 109 2.48 27.41 6.06
N GLN A 110 1.26 26.94 6.28
CA GLN A 110 0.64 25.94 5.40
C GLN A 110 0.39 26.51 3.99
N VAL A 111 -0.05 27.76 3.91
CA VAL A 111 -0.29 28.45 2.63
C VAL A 111 1.04 28.73 1.93
N LEU A 112 2.08 29.11 2.69
CA LEU A 112 3.42 29.29 2.14
C LEU A 112 3.99 27.98 1.58
N LEU A 113 3.72 26.84 2.22
CA LEU A 113 4.09 25.52 1.72
C LEU A 113 3.36 25.15 0.45
N ASP A 114 2.05 25.38 0.39
CA ASP A 114 1.26 25.10 -0.80
C ASP A 114 1.74 25.93 -2.01
N VAL A 115 2.02 27.23 -1.81
CA VAL A 115 2.52 28.11 -2.89
C VAL A 115 3.97 27.81 -3.27
N LEU A 116 4.81 27.39 -2.31
CA LEU A 116 6.18 26.95 -2.61
C LEU A 116 6.19 25.66 -3.43
N LEU A 117 5.27 24.72 -3.15
CA LEU A 117 5.12 23.48 -3.91
C LEU A 117 4.62 23.75 -5.34
N GLU A 118 3.70 24.69 -5.51
CA GLU A 118 3.20 25.13 -6.82
C GLU A 118 4.32 25.67 -7.72
N HIS A 119 5.27 26.39 -7.13
CA HIS A 119 6.40 26.98 -7.84
C HIS A 119 7.63 26.07 -7.87
N GLU A 120 7.45 24.77 -7.71
CA GLU A 120 8.50 23.74 -7.74
C GLU A 120 9.65 24.00 -6.75
N GLY A 121 9.37 24.62 -5.61
CA GLY A 121 10.38 24.97 -4.62
C GLY A 121 11.19 26.23 -4.94
N LYS A 122 10.74 27.05 -5.91
CA LYS A 122 11.36 28.34 -6.26
C LYS A 122 10.74 29.46 -5.43
N VAL A 123 11.50 29.93 -4.45
CA VAL A 123 11.06 30.91 -3.45
C VAL A 123 10.69 32.24 -4.10
N GLU A 124 11.40 32.64 -5.14
CA GLU A 124 11.22 33.92 -5.82
C GLU A 124 9.85 33.97 -6.50
N LYS A 125 9.50 32.92 -7.24
CA LYS A 125 8.19 32.83 -7.93
C LYS A 125 7.03 32.69 -6.94
N ALA A 126 7.23 31.88 -5.90
CA ALA A 126 6.26 31.73 -4.82
C ALA A 126 6.00 33.09 -4.12
N SER A 127 7.06 33.84 -3.85
CA SER A 127 6.96 35.16 -3.22
C SER A 127 6.26 36.19 -4.11
N SER A 128 6.57 36.24 -5.41
CA SER A 128 5.89 37.13 -6.36
C SER A 128 4.39 36.83 -6.46
N SER A 129 4.00 35.56 -6.52
CA SER A 129 2.59 35.15 -6.56
C SER A 129 1.82 35.56 -5.29
N LEU A 130 2.48 35.59 -4.13
CA LEU A 130 1.89 36.01 -2.86
C LEU A 130 1.74 37.54 -2.77
N ALA A 131 2.70 38.28 -3.34
CA ALA A 131 2.64 39.74 -3.40
C ALA A 131 1.46 40.22 -4.25
N ASP A 132 1.20 39.59 -5.40
CA ASP A 132 0.08 39.95 -6.28
C ASP A 132 -1.28 39.71 -5.62
N ALA A 133 -1.41 38.64 -4.82
CA ALA A 133 -2.66 38.28 -4.13
C ALA A 133 -3.07 39.29 -3.04
N THR A 134 -2.12 40.00 -2.42
CA THR A 134 -2.42 41.02 -1.39
C THR A 134 -3.06 42.30 -1.95
N SER A 135 -3.07 42.48 -3.27
CA SER A 135 -3.68 43.65 -3.94
C SER A 135 -5.17 43.46 -4.28
N SER A 136 -5.71 42.24 -4.18
CA SER A 136 -7.09 41.90 -4.50
C SER A 136 -7.84 41.35 -3.28
N SER A 137 -8.85 42.07 -2.80
CA SER A 137 -9.60 41.83 -1.56
C SER A 137 -10.56 40.62 -1.61
N ALA A 138 -10.04 39.38 -1.65
CA ALA A 138 -10.86 38.17 -1.50
C ALA A 138 -10.70 37.55 -0.10
N ALA A 139 -11.77 37.55 0.68
CA ALA A 139 -11.80 37.07 2.06
C ALA A 139 -11.63 35.54 2.17
N LEU A 140 -10.76 35.10 3.09
CA LEU A 140 -10.51 33.68 3.42
C LEU A 140 -11.62 33.09 4.32
N PRO A 141 -12.14 31.88 4.04
CA PRO A 141 -13.10 31.20 4.93
C PRO A 141 -12.41 30.55 6.15
N LYS A 142 -13.12 30.56 7.30
CA LYS A 142 -12.69 30.00 8.60
C LYS A 142 -12.61 28.46 8.59
N LYS A 143 -11.59 27.90 9.26
CA LYS A 143 -11.34 26.46 9.49
C LYS A 143 -12.28 25.84 10.54
N SER A 144 -12.67 24.58 10.34
CA SER A 144 -12.99 23.62 11.41
C SER A 144 -11.71 22.88 11.83
N SER A 145 -11.44 22.83 13.12
CA SER A 145 -10.28 22.17 13.73
C SER A 145 -10.42 20.64 13.73
N GLY A 146 -9.35 19.92 13.38
CA GLY A 146 -9.10 18.58 13.96
C GLY A 146 -8.93 17.37 13.03
N ALA A 147 -8.64 17.51 11.74
CA ALA A 147 -8.25 16.36 10.92
C ALA A 147 -6.99 16.64 10.08
N VAL A 148 -5.91 15.94 10.42
CA VAL A 148 -4.65 15.93 9.67
C VAL A 148 -4.84 15.05 8.43
N GLY A 149 -4.60 15.60 7.23
CA GLY A 149 -4.51 14.81 5.98
C GLY A 149 -5.40 15.26 4.81
N TYR A 150 -6.21 16.31 4.96
CA TYR A 150 -7.06 16.80 3.87
C TYR A 150 -6.37 17.92 3.05
N GLN A 151 -6.02 17.62 1.80
CA GLN A 151 -5.55 18.60 0.82
C GLN A 151 -6.62 18.81 -0.27
N SER A 152 -6.79 20.05 -0.75
CA SER A 152 -7.81 20.43 -1.75
C SER A 152 -7.53 19.89 -3.16
N SER A 153 -8.60 19.72 -3.96
CA SER A 153 -8.53 19.21 -5.34
C SER A 153 -7.61 20.01 -6.26
N LEU A 154 -6.89 19.30 -7.13
CA LEU A 154 -6.01 19.82 -8.16
C LEU A 154 -6.77 20.59 -9.25
N SER A 155 -8.07 20.34 -9.42
CA SER A 155 -8.91 21.01 -10.41
C SER A 155 -9.02 22.53 -10.22
N LYS A 156 -8.83 23.04 -8.99
CA LYS A 156 -8.79 24.48 -8.71
C LYS A 156 -7.52 25.17 -9.22
N PHE A 157 -6.50 24.41 -9.58
CA PHE A 157 -5.15 24.90 -9.90
C PHE A 157 -4.76 24.67 -11.37
N VAL A 158 -5.60 24.00 -12.18
CA VAL A 158 -5.41 23.82 -13.63
C VAL A 158 -6.17 24.89 -14.44
N ALA A 159 -7.03 25.68 -13.80
CA ALA A 159 -7.93 26.63 -14.49
C ALA A 159 -7.31 28.01 -14.82
N SER A 160 -6.01 28.22 -14.59
CA SER A 160 -5.34 29.51 -14.82
C SER A 160 -4.19 29.43 -15.82
N ASP A 161 -4.33 28.61 -16.85
CA ASP A 161 -3.56 28.79 -18.08
C ASP A 161 -4.49 28.58 -19.28
N ASP A 162 -4.55 29.61 -20.11
CA ASP A 162 -5.23 29.70 -21.41
C ASP A 162 -6.71 30.14 -21.45
N SER A 163 -6.91 31.47 -21.38
CA SER A 163 -8.15 32.19 -21.69
C SER A 163 -8.51 32.14 -23.20
N SER A 164 -8.47 30.98 -23.85
CA SER A 164 -8.84 30.88 -25.28
C SER A 164 -9.39 29.53 -25.78
N ALA A 165 -9.58 28.50 -24.94
CA ALA A 165 -10.04 27.19 -25.43
C ALA A 165 -11.44 26.77 -24.91
N SER A 166 -12.29 26.32 -25.83
CA SER A 166 -13.63 25.77 -25.61
C SER A 166 -13.71 24.61 -24.59
N PRO A 167 -14.86 24.38 -23.91
CA PRO A 167 -14.95 23.57 -22.69
C PRO A 167 -15.07 22.06 -22.93
N THR A 168 -14.17 21.45 -23.71
CA THR A 168 -14.16 19.99 -23.91
C THR A 168 -12.75 19.44 -24.11
N LYS A 169 -11.94 19.42 -23.04
CA LYS A 169 -10.84 18.46 -22.81
C LYS A 169 -10.15 18.79 -21.48
N ARG A 170 -10.50 18.09 -20.41
CA ARG A 170 -9.64 18.07 -19.20
C ARG A 170 -8.36 17.32 -19.58
N SER A 171 -7.21 18.00 -19.52
CA SER A 171 -5.90 17.38 -19.79
C SER A 171 -5.64 16.26 -18.78
N LYS A 172 -5.33 15.05 -19.27
CA LYS A 172 -4.96 13.91 -18.44
C LYS A 172 -3.69 14.27 -17.68
N LEU A 173 -3.78 14.45 -16.36
CA LEU A 173 -2.63 14.71 -15.50
C LEU A 173 -1.79 13.42 -15.44
N MET A 174 -0.84 13.29 -16.37
CA MET A 174 0.06 12.14 -16.43
C MET A 174 1.30 12.46 -15.60
N SER A 175 1.72 11.51 -14.76
CA SER A 175 2.97 11.68 -14.05
C SER A 175 4.15 11.68 -15.03
N LYS A 176 5.05 12.67 -14.92
CA LYS A 176 6.29 12.70 -15.70
C LYS A 176 7.18 11.52 -15.27
N LYS A 177 7.92 10.93 -16.21
CA LYS A 177 8.81 9.76 -15.99
C LYS A 177 9.63 9.92 -14.70
N GLY A 178 9.42 9.02 -13.74
CA GLY A 178 10.15 8.98 -12.46
C GLY A 178 9.52 9.76 -11.28
N LYS A 179 8.47 10.56 -11.49
CA LYS A 179 7.71 11.19 -10.38
C LYS A 179 6.46 10.35 -10.04
N THR A 180 6.01 10.40 -8.79
CA THR A 180 4.73 9.82 -8.37
C THR A 180 3.70 10.93 -8.30
N LEU A 181 2.54 10.76 -8.94
CA LEU A 181 1.42 11.69 -8.83
C LEU A 181 0.65 11.39 -7.55
N HIS A 182 0.62 12.32 -6.60
CA HIS A 182 -0.13 12.15 -5.36
C HIS A 182 -1.53 12.72 -5.50
N LEU A 183 -2.54 11.91 -5.21
CA LEU A 183 -3.95 12.29 -5.26
C LEU A 183 -4.56 12.23 -3.87
N TYR A 184 -5.29 13.29 -3.53
CA TYR A 184 -5.94 13.48 -2.23
C TYR A 184 -7.45 13.64 -2.39
N ALA A 185 -7.91 14.42 -3.35
CA ALA A 185 -9.33 14.71 -3.50
C ALA A 185 -10.09 13.57 -4.21
N PRO A 186 -11.32 13.23 -3.77
CA PRO A 186 -12.13 12.17 -4.38
C PRO A 186 -12.33 12.32 -5.88
N GLU A 187 -12.52 13.55 -6.35
CA GLU A 187 -12.78 13.84 -7.76
C GLU A 187 -11.57 13.54 -8.64
N ASP A 188 -10.37 13.87 -8.14
CA ASP A 188 -9.11 13.63 -8.86
C ASP A 188 -8.79 12.13 -8.88
N VAL A 189 -9.02 11.42 -7.77
CA VAL A 189 -8.89 9.96 -7.71
C VAL A 189 -9.81 9.28 -8.74
N ALA A 190 -11.09 9.65 -8.76
CA ALA A 190 -12.06 9.11 -9.72
C ALA A 190 -11.69 9.43 -11.17
N ALA A 191 -11.18 10.64 -11.45
CA ALA A 191 -10.83 11.06 -12.81
C ALA A 191 -9.57 10.38 -13.36
N HIS A 192 -8.61 10.04 -12.50
CA HIS A 192 -7.29 9.57 -12.93
C HIS A 192 -7.03 8.08 -12.69
N THR A 193 -7.91 7.41 -11.94
CA THR A 193 -7.75 5.99 -11.57
C THR A 193 -9.08 5.23 -11.73
N PRO A 194 -9.04 3.88 -11.76
CA PRO A 194 -10.22 3.04 -11.62
C PRO A 194 -10.69 2.93 -10.15
N CYS A 195 -10.50 3.97 -9.35
CA CYS A 195 -10.88 3.98 -7.94
C CYS A 195 -11.77 5.18 -7.62
N SER A 196 -12.65 5.03 -6.64
CA SER A 196 -13.34 6.12 -5.94
C SER A 196 -12.95 6.09 -4.47
N ILE A 197 -12.94 7.23 -3.79
CA ILE A 197 -12.68 7.31 -2.35
C ILE A 197 -13.75 8.13 -1.64
N ILE A 198 -14.20 7.65 -0.49
CA ILE A 198 -15.11 8.34 0.43
C ILE A 198 -14.37 8.51 1.74
N HIS A 199 -14.07 9.76 2.08
CA HIS A 199 -13.44 10.12 3.35
C HIS A 199 -14.46 10.21 4.48
N ASN A 200 -14.00 10.03 5.73
CA ASN A 200 -14.85 10.01 6.93
C ASN A 200 -16.08 9.11 6.74
N PHE A 201 -15.87 7.93 6.18
CA PHE A 201 -16.94 7.07 5.67
C PHE A 201 -17.94 6.65 6.76
N LEU A 202 -17.42 6.23 7.92
CA LEU A 202 -18.24 5.85 9.08
C LEU A 202 -18.39 7.03 10.04
N PRO A 203 -19.45 7.07 10.86
CA PRO A 203 -19.48 7.91 12.06
C PRO A 203 -18.23 7.66 12.90
N VAL A 204 -17.68 8.74 13.48
CA VAL A 204 -16.38 8.71 14.18
C VAL A 204 -16.35 7.64 15.27
N ASP A 205 -17.42 7.51 16.05
CA ASP A 205 -17.50 6.52 17.12
C ASP A 205 -17.47 5.09 16.57
N GLU A 206 -18.21 4.81 15.49
CA GLU A 206 -18.20 3.50 14.83
C GLU A 206 -16.83 3.17 14.21
N ALA A 207 -16.15 4.15 13.59
CA ALA A 207 -14.81 3.97 13.05
C ALA A 207 -13.79 3.63 14.15
N ASN A 208 -13.92 4.29 15.30
CA ASN A 208 -13.05 4.10 16.46
C ASN A 208 -13.29 2.75 17.14
N GLU A 209 -14.55 2.34 17.34
CA GLU A 209 -14.88 1.04 17.93
C GLU A 209 -14.44 -0.12 17.02
N LEU A 210 -14.70 -0.02 15.70
CA LEU A 210 -14.20 -0.99 14.73
C LEU A 210 -12.67 -1.07 14.73
N LEU A 211 -11.97 0.07 14.84
CA LEU A 211 -10.52 0.08 14.93
C LEU A 211 -10.01 -0.60 16.20
N LYS A 212 -10.62 -0.32 17.37
CA LYS A 212 -10.23 -0.94 18.65
C LYS A 212 -10.41 -2.45 18.61
N GLU A 213 -11.58 -2.92 18.19
CA GLU A 213 -11.90 -4.36 18.08
C GLU A 213 -10.86 -5.09 17.19
N LEU A 214 -10.55 -4.53 16.01
CA LEU A 214 -9.58 -5.15 15.12
C LEU A 214 -8.13 -5.03 15.60
N LEU A 215 -7.79 -4.03 16.41
CA LEU A 215 -6.48 -3.93 17.06
C LEU A 215 -6.31 -4.99 18.16
N GLU A 216 -7.39 -5.43 18.80
CA GLU A 216 -7.39 -6.54 19.77
C GLU A 216 -7.19 -7.89 19.06
N GLU A 217 -7.78 -8.05 17.87
CA GLU A 217 -7.60 -9.25 17.03
C GLU A 217 -6.20 -9.33 16.39
N ALA A 218 -5.65 -8.19 15.96
CA ALA A 218 -4.44 -8.09 15.14
C ALA A 218 -3.18 -8.85 15.64
N PRO A 219 -2.90 -8.99 16.96
CA PRO A 219 -1.77 -9.77 17.45
C PRO A 219 -1.82 -11.26 17.06
N THR A 220 -3.01 -11.78 16.73
CA THR A 220 -3.23 -13.18 16.34
C THR A 220 -3.18 -13.40 14.83
N PHE A 221 -3.03 -12.33 14.04
CA PHE A 221 -3.00 -12.44 12.58
C PHE A 221 -1.73 -13.12 12.08
N GLU A 222 -1.87 -13.91 11.04
CA GLU A 222 -0.77 -14.70 10.47
C GLU A 222 -0.07 -13.94 9.35
N ARG A 223 1.22 -14.25 9.14
CA ARG A 223 1.94 -13.83 7.93
C ARG A 223 1.80 -14.90 6.87
N MET A 224 1.02 -14.62 5.82
CA MET A 224 0.88 -15.54 4.70
C MET A 224 2.24 -15.86 4.07
N THR A 225 2.52 -17.13 3.81
CA THR A 225 3.73 -17.58 3.12
C THR A 225 3.38 -18.08 1.71
N PHE A 226 4.27 -17.83 0.75
CA PHE A 226 4.08 -18.28 -0.62
C PHE A 226 5.43 -18.49 -1.31
N LYS A 227 5.45 -19.28 -2.38
CA LYS A 227 6.66 -19.55 -3.17
C LYS A 227 6.81 -18.52 -4.30
N LEU A 228 7.96 -17.86 -4.35
CA LEU A 228 8.34 -16.91 -5.40
C LEU A 228 9.75 -17.24 -5.93
N PHE A 229 9.87 -17.61 -7.20
CA PHE A 229 11.12 -18.04 -7.83
C PHE A 229 11.86 -19.12 -7.02
N ASP A 230 11.14 -20.16 -6.61
CA ASP A 230 11.62 -21.25 -5.76
C ASP A 230 11.99 -20.92 -4.31
N ASN A 231 11.88 -19.65 -3.91
CA ASN A 231 12.07 -19.24 -2.53
C ASN A 231 10.72 -19.16 -1.81
N VAL A 232 10.66 -19.71 -0.59
CA VAL A 232 9.54 -19.48 0.31
C VAL A 232 9.73 -18.11 0.93
N VAL A 233 8.79 -17.20 0.65
CA VAL A 233 8.77 -15.85 1.21
C VAL A 233 7.54 -15.66 2.08
N SER A 234 7.62 -14.72 3.01
CA SER A 234 6.53 -14.34 3.90
C SER A 234 6.07 -12.93 3.59
N SER A 235 4.77 -12.69 3.69
CA SER A 235 4.21 -11.35 3.57
C SER A 235 4.86 -10.40 4.59
N PRO A 236 5.18 -9.14 4.20
CA PRO A 236 5.73 -8.15 5.13
C PRO A 236 4.70 -7.56 6.10
N HIS A 237 3.42 -7.93 6.01
CA HIS A 237 2.33 -7.55 6.92
C HIS A 237 1.59 -8.80 7.40
N THR A 238 0.76 -8.67 8.45
CA THR A 238 -0.11 -9.77 8.94
C THR A 238 -1.54 -9.61 8.43
N ALA A 239 -2.26 -10.73 8.29
CA ALA A 239 -3.65 -10.71 7.87
C ALA A 239 -4.46 -11.85 8.49
N CYS A 240 -5.78 -11.68 8.48
CA CYS A 240 -6.75 -12.73 8.78
C CYS A 240 -7.95 -12.62 7.83
N PHE A 241 -8.56 -13.76 7.52
CA PHE A 241 -9.69 -13.85 6.60
C PHE A 241 -11.01 -14.03 7.35
N TYR A 242 -12.01 -13.23 6.99
CA TYR A 242 -13.31 -13.18 7.64
C TYR A 242 -14.44 -13.43 6.63
N VAL A 243 -15.50 -14.09 7.07
CA VAL A 243 -16.74 -14.33 6.30
C VAL A 243 -17.98 -14.12 7.14
N GLU A 244 -19.13 -13.92 6.51
CA GLU A 244 -20.36 -13.49 7.19
C GLU A 244 -20.92 -14.52 8.19
N GLY A 245 -20.95 -15.79 7.80
CA GLY A 245 -21.62 -16.86 8.54
C GLY A 245 -20.74 -18.07 8.84
N LEU A 246 -21.28 -18.97 9.67
CA LEU A 246 -20.57 -20.17 10.14
C LEU A 246 -20.40 -21.21 9.04
N GLU A 247 -21.39 -21.35 8.15
CA GLU A 247 -21.34 -22.29 7.04
C GLU A 247 -20.32 -21.85 5.99
N GLU A 248 -20.25 -20.55 5.70
CA GLU A 248 -19.21 -19.96 4.85
C GLU A 248 -17.82 -20.16 5.48
N GLN A 249 -17.70 -20.01 6.80
CA GLN A 249 -16.43 -20.23 7.51
C GLN A 249 -15.96 -21.66 7.34
N LYS A 250 -16.85 -22.65 7.53
CA LYS A 250 -16.54 -24.07 7.33
C LYS A 250 -16.12 -24.33 5.89
N ALA A 251 -16.93 -23.89 4.93
CA ALA A 251 -16.66 -24.08 3.50
C ALA A 251 -15.30 -23.47 3.09
N GLN A 252 -14.98 -22.27 3.55
CA GLN A 252 -13.70 -21.61 3.24
C GLN A 252 -12.49 -22.35 3.83
N LYS A 253 -12.64 -22.95 5.02
CA LYS A 253 -11.57 -23.77 5.63
C LYS A 253 -11.34 -25.09 4.91
N THR A 254 -12.38 -25.67 4.30
CA THR A 254 -12.32 -27.04 3.78
C THR A 254 -12.29 -27.14 2.25
N GLU A 255 -12.82 -26.15 1.55
CA GLU A 255 -13.09 -26.24 0.10
C GLU A 255 -12.33 -25.20 -0.72
N TYR A 256 -12.01 -24.03 -0.14
CA TYR A 256 -11.40 -22.91 -0.88
C TYR A 256 -9.88 -22.90 -0.75
N ILE A 257 -9.21 -22.68 -1.88
CA ILE A 257 -7.77 -22.74 -2.00
C ILE A 257 -7.21 -21.36 -2.33
N TYR A 258 -6.29 -20.89 -1.50
CA TYR A 258 -5.61 -19.61 -1.60
C TYR A 258 -4.11 -19.83 -1.77
N ASN A 259 -3.53 -19.24 -2.82
CA ASN A 259 -2.12 -19.45 -3.17
C ASN A 259 -1.72 -20.94 -3.26
N GLY A 260 -2.69 -21.81 -3.55
CA GLY A 260 -2.51 -23.26 -3.70
C GLY A 260 -2.72 -24.10 -2.44
N ASP A 261 -3.03 -23.50 -1.28
CA ASP A 261 -3.36 -24.23 -0.04
C ASP A 261 -4.63 -23.71 0.66
N LEU A 262 -5.13 -24.47 1.64
CA LEU A 262 -6.25 -24.04 2.49
C LEU A 262 -5.79 -22.93 3.45
N LEU A 263 -6.70 -22.01 3.77
CA LEU A 263 -6.47 -21.06 4.86
C LEU A 263 -6.59 -21.76 6.21
N THR A 264 -5.59 -21.58 7.05
CA THR A 264 -5.52 -22.08 8.43
C THR A 264 -6.44 -21.29 9.36
N ASP A 265 -6.50 -19.97 9.19
CA ASP A 265 -7.31 -19.06 9.99
C ASP A 265 -8.38 -18.37 9.14
N VAL A 266 -9.62 -18.82 9.32
CA VAL A 266 -10.82 -18.19 8.78
C VAL A 266 -11.79 -17.94 9.93
N ARG A 267 -12.25 -16.71 10.07
CA ARG A 267 -13.10 -16.23 11.16
C ARG A 267 -14.46 -15.78 10.65
N GLN A 268 -15.44 -15.71 11.54
CA GLN A 268 -16.68 -15.01 11.24
C GLN A 268 -16.47 -13.50 11.43
N LEU A 269 -17.18 -12.67 10.66
CA LEU A 269 -17.20 -11.22 10.88
C LEU A 269 -17.45 -10.91 12.36
N THR A 270 -16.57 -10.08 12.92
CA THR A 270 -16.70 -9.56 14.28
C THR A 270 -17.96 -8.71 14.43
N PRO A 271 -18.44 -8.46 15.66
CA PRO A 271 -19.58 -7.59 15.91
C PRO A 271 -19.53 -6.24 15.18
N GLU A 272 -18.43 -5.48 15.28
CA GLU A 272 -18.36 -4.17 14.60
C GLU A 272 -18.24 -4.33 13.07
N MET A 273 -17.52 -5.35 12.56
CA MET A 273 -17.49 -5.63 11.11
C MET A 273 -18.88 -5.94 10.55
N ARG A 274 -19.69 -6.73 11.27
CA ARG A 274 -21.07 -7.06 10.87
C ARG A 274 -21.96 -5.83 10.86
N LYS A 275 -21.79 -4.95 11.84
CA LYS A 275 -22.53 -3.68 11.96
C LYS A 275 -22.24 -2.72 10.81
N VAL A 276 -20.99 -2.60 10.36
CA VAL A 276 -20.62 -1.69 9.27
C VAL A 276 -20.85 -2.27 7.87
N SER A 277 -20.89 -3.60 7.74
CA SER A 277 -20.99 -4.30 6.45
C SER A 277 -22.16 -3.83 5.56
N PRO A 278 -23.41 -3.65 6.06
CA PRO A 278 -24.50 -3.13 5.24
C PRO A 278 -24.24 -1.74 4.65
N ARG A 279 -23.55 -0.86 5.39
CA ARG A 279 -23.19 0.49 4.90
C ARG A 279 -22.13 0.42 3.82
N VAL A 280 -21.17 -0.49 3.94
CA VAL A 280 -20.19 -0.77 2.89
C VAL A 280 -20.90 -1.26 1.63
N GLN A 281 -21.82 -2.20 1.78
CA GLN A 281 -22.61 -2.72 0.67
C GLN A 281 -23.35 -1.59 -0.08
N GLU A 282 -24.07 -0.75 0.65
CA GLU A 282 -24.81 0.37 0.06
C GLU A 282 -23.88 1.35 -0.65
N ALA A 283 -22.79 1.76 0.01
CA ALA A 283 -21.84 2.72 -0.54
C ALA A 283 -21.13 2.19 -1.80
N VAL A 284 -20.67 0.94 -1.78
CA VAL A 284 -20.03 0.32 -2.95
C VAL A 284 -21.01 0.21 -4.12
N ASN A 285 -22.24 -0.25 -3.89
CA ASN A 285 -23.25 -0.32 -4.96
C ASN A 285 -23.59 1.06 -5.54
N ARG A 286 -23.65 2.10 -4.69
CA ARG A 286 -23.83 3.48 -5.14
C ARG A 286 -22.65 3.96 -6.00
N GLU A 287 -21.41 3.69 -5.58
CA GLU A 287 -20.23 4.04 -6.37
C GLU A 287 -20.15 3.28 -7.69
N ILE A 288 -20.56 2.00 -7.73
CA ILE A 288 -20.68 1.23 -8.98
C ILE A 288 -21.65 1.92 -9.95
N ALA A 289 -22.85 2.28 -9.48
CA ALA A 289 -23.85 2.94 -10.30
C ALA A 289 -23.35 4.31 -10.81
N THR A 290 -22.72 5.10 -9.93
CA THR A 290 -22.10 6.37 -10.31
C THR A 290 -21.02 6.19 -11.37
N ARG A 291 -20.11 5.22 -11.18
CA ARG A 291 -19.02 4.94 -12.11
C ARG A 291 -19.54 4.54 -13.49
N ILE A 292 -20.52 3.63 -13.54
CA ILE A 292 -21.18 3.22 -14.78
C ILE A 292 -21.75 4.44 -15.51
N LYS A 293 -22.52 5.27 -14.81
CA LYS A 293 -23.18 6.44 -15.40
C LYS A 293 -22.21 7.49 -15.92
N THR A 294 -21.09 7.70 -15.24
CA THR A 294 -20.23 8.89 -15.45
C THR A 294 -18.91 8.60 -16.18
N HIS A 295 -18.39 7.37 -16.10
CA HIS A 295 -17.07 7.03 -16.62
C HIS A 295 -17.11 5.97 -17.72
N TYR A 296 -18.13 5.11 -17.76
CA TYR A 296 -18.18 4.04 -18.74
C TYR A 296 -18.88 4.44 -20.04
N PRO A 297 -18.50 3.83 -21.18
CA PRO A 297 -19.10 4.14 -22.47
C PRO A 297 -20.63 4.03 -22.44
N ASN A 298 -21.31 5.07 -22.93
CA ASN A 298 -22.77 5.16 -23.02
C ASN A 298 -23.51 5.01 -21.68
N GLY A 299 -22.83 5.17 -20.54
CA GLY A 299 -23.45 4.99 -19.23
C GLY A 299 -23.81 3.52 -18.93
N GLN A 300 -23.13 2.56 -19.56
CA GLN A 300 -23.43 1.12 -19.46
C GLN A 300 -22.32 0.36 -18.74
N LYS A 301 -22.68 -0.75 -18.08
CA LYS A 301 -21.72 -1.65 -17.43
C LYS A 301 -20.71 -2.18 -18.44
N LEU A 302 -19.50 -2.51 -17.99
CA LEU A 302 -18.51 -3.15 -18.85
C LEU A 302 -18.91 -4.59 -19.14
N LYS A 303 -18.44 -5.12 -20.28
CA LYS A 303 -18.54 -6.56 -20.58
C LYS A 303 -17.92 -7.37 -19.44
N TYR A 304 -18.62 -8.42 -19.01
CA TYR A 304 -18.29 -9.30 -17.88
C TYR A 304 -18.51 -8.69 -16.50
N GLN A 305 -18.97 -7.44 -16.40
CA GLN A 305 -19.34 -6.84 -15.13
C GLN A 305 -20.74 -7.31 -14.74
N SER A 306 -20.86 -7.93 -13.58
CA SER A 306 -22.13 -8.39 -13.00
C SER A 306 -23.12 -7.24 -12.81
N SER A 307 -24.37 -7.45 -13.25
CA SER A 307 -25.50 -6.56 -12.95
C SER A 307 -26.10 -6.78 -11.55
N ALA A 308 -25.79 -7.91 -10.90
CA ALA A 308 -26.28 -8.19 -9.56
C ALA A 308 -25.69 -7.22 -8.52
N PRO A 309 -26.43 -6.87 -7.46
CA PRO A 309 -25.91 -6.06 -6.36
C PRO A 309 -24.66 -6.70 -5.75
N TRP A 310 -23.61 -5.89 -5.60
CA TRP A 310 -22.38 -6.28 -4.94
C TRP A 310 -22.63 -6.57 -3.45
N ARG A 311 -21.98 -7.59 -2.90
CA ARG A 311 -22.13 -8.01 -1.49
C ARG A 311 -20.76 -8.20 -0.79
N PRO A 312 -20.54 -7.67 0.42
CA PRO A 312 -19.31 -7.85 1.19
C PRO A 312 -19.27 -9.19 1.94
N ASN A 313 -19.39 -10.32 1.23
CA ASN A 313 -19.52 -11.65 1.85
C ASN A 313 -18.19 -12.29 2.32
N ALA A 314 -17.07 -11.71 1.92
CA ALA A 314 -15.73 -12.12 2.31
C ALA A 314 -14.84 -10.89 2.58
N ALA A 315 -13.91 -10.98 3.54
CA ALA A 315 -13.00 -9.87 3.84
C ALA A 315 -11.61 -10.35 4.27
N PHE A 316 -10.56 -9.71 3.74
CA PHE A 316 -9.22 -9.79 4.32
C PHE A 316 -8.99 -8.58 5.22
N VAL A 317 -8.72 -8.81 6.49
CA VAL A 317 -8.26 -7.77 7.42
C VAL A 317 -6.75 -7.83 7.48
N ASN A 318 -6.10 -6.74 7.11
CA ASN A 318 -4.65 -6.61 7.04
C ASN A 318 -4.18 -5.63 8.11
N CYS A 319 -3.16 -6.00 8.86
CA CYS A 319 -2.50 -5.12 9.82
C CYS A 319 -1.09 -4.79 9.33
N TYR A 320 -0.82 -3.49 9.19
CA TYR A 320 0.50 -2.96 8.88
C TYR A 320 1.05 -2.30 10.15
N ASN A 321 2.04 -2.94 10.77
CA ASN A 321 2.68 -2.48 11.99
C ASN A 321 3.89 -1.59 11.67
N GLY A 322 3.63 -0.29 11.52
CA GLY A 322 4.65 0.71 11.21
C GLY A 322 4.91 0.87 9.71
N GLY A 323 5.90 1.72 9.39
CA GLY A 323 6.14 2.22 8.03
C GLY A 323 6.83 1.22 7.11
N ALA A 324 7.59 0.28 7.67
CA ALA A 324 8.31 -0.72 6.88
C ALA A 324 7.39 -1.80 6.30
N GLU A 325 6.29 -2.13 6.98
CA GLU A 325 5.34 -3.13 6.49
C GLU A 325 4.58 -2.61 5.26
N SER A 326 4.43 -3.47 4.26
CA SER A 326 3.99 -3.09 2.91
C SER A 326 3.32 -4.26 2.19
N VAL A 327 2.83 -4.01 0.97
CA VAL A 327 2.50 -5.06 0.01
C VAL A 327 2.90 -4.59 -1.38
N GLY A 328 3.66 -5.41 -2.11
CA GLY A 328 4.16 -5.06 -3.44
C GLY A 328 3.05 -4.97 -4.50
N TYR A 329 3.40 -4.46 -5.69
CA TYR A 329 2.44 -4.32 -6.78
C TYR A 329 1.81 -5.65 -7.21
N HIS A 330 0.50 -5.77 -7.05
CA HIS A 330 -0.30 -6.93 -7.41
C HIS A 330 -1.67 -6.53 -7.95
N SER A 331 -2.40 -7.52 -8.46
CA SER A 331 -3.85 -7.44 -8.71
C SER A 331 -4.50 -8.52 -7.85
N ASP A 332 -5.72 -8.28 -7.38
CA ASP A 332 -6.43 -9.26 -6.57
C ASP A 332 -6.69 -10.55 -7.36
N GLN A 333 -6.61 -11.69 -6.68
CA GLN A 333 -6.81 -12.99 -7.32
C GLN A 333 -8.28 -13.19 -7.71
N LEU A 334 -8.53 -13.35 -9.01
CA LEU A 334 -9.89 -13.35 -9.56
C LEU A 334 -10.67 -14.64 -9.37
N THR A 335 -10.05 -15.74 -8.91
CA THR A 335 -10.65 -17.09 -8.92
C THR A 335 -12.09 -17.14 -8.39
N TYR A 336 -12.34 -16.57 -7.22
CA TYR A 336 -13.66 -16.59 -6.57
C TYR A 336 -14.45 -15.29 -6.75
N LEU A 337 -13.77 -14.24 -7.23
CA LEU A 337 -14.34 -12.92 -7.50
C LEU A 337 -15.01 -12.85 -8.88
N GLY A 338 -14.42 -13.54 -9.86
CA GLY A 338 -14.80 -13.49 -11.26
C GLY A 338 -14.12 -12.36 -12.03
N PRO A 339 -14.42 -12.25 -13.34
CA PRO A 339 -14.00 -11.11 -14.15
C PRO A 339 -14.64 -9.81 -13.63
N ARG A 340 -13.97 -8.68 -13.86
CA ARG A 340 -14.51 -7.33 -13.59
C ARG A 340 -14.95 -7.10 -12.14
N ALA A 341 -14.24 -7.73 -11.21
CA ALA A 341 -14.54 -7.68 -9.80
C ALA A 341 -14.39 -6.27 -9.21
N VAL A 342 -15.37 -5.88 -8.39
CA VAL A 342 -15.33 -4.66 -7.58
C VAL A 342 -14.93 -5.02 -6.16
N ILE A 343 -14.06 -4.20 -5.55
CA ILE A 343 -13.53 -4.41 -4.20
C ILE A 343 -13.76 -3.14 -3.37
N GLY A 344 -14.32 -3.30 -2.17
CA GLY A 344 -14.52 -2.21 -1.21
C GLY A 344 -13.51 -2.32 -0.07
N SER A 345 -12.77 -1.26 0.24
CA SER A 345 -11.69 -1.30 1.23
C SER A 345 -11.77 -0.16 2.23
N ILE A 346 -11.93 -0.48 3.52
CA ILE A 346 -11.87 0.51 4.61
C ILE A 346 -10.45 0.57 5.17
N SER A 347 -9.90 1.79 5.28
CA SER A 347 -8.63 2.08 5.96
C SER A 347 -8.87 2.74 7.32
N LEU A 348 -8.26 2.20 8.38
CA LEU A 348 -8.34 2.71 9.76
C LEU A 348 -6.93 2.85 10.38
N GLY A 349 -6.78 3.75 11.35
CA GLY A 349 -5.49 4.06 11.94
C GLY A 349 -4.63 4.98 11.06
N VAL A 350 -3.34 4.70 11.02
CA VAL A 350 -2.35 5.54 10.32
C VAL A 350 -2.62 5.64 8.82
N ALA A 351 -2.45 6.85 8.28
CA ALA A 351 -2.53 7.12 6.86
C ALA A 351 -1.38 6.45 6.08
N ARG A 352 -1.70 5.82 4.95
CA ARG A 352 -0.70 5.21 4.05
C ARG A 352 -1.04 5.47 2.59
N GLU A 353 -0.02 5.40 1.76
CA GLU A 353 -0.15 5.52 0.32
C GLU A 353 -0.57 4.20 -0.32
N PHE A 354 -1.75 4.18 -0.93
CA PHE A 354 -2.18 3.16 -1.86
C PHE A 354 -1.72 3.57 -3.26
N ARG A 355 -0.67 2.91 -3.76
CA ARG A 355 -0.10 3.25 -5.06
C ARG A 355 -0.67 2.36 -6.14
N VAL A 356 -1.13 2.97 -7.23
CA VAL A 356 -1.61 2.30 -8.43
C VAL A 356 -0.71 2.61 -9.62
N ARG A 357 -0.59 1.64 -10.52
CA ARG A 357 0.04 1.83 -11.84
C ARG A 357 -0.71 1.04 -12.89
N GLN A 358 -0.84 1.62 -14.07
CA GLN A 358 -1.50 0.98 -15.19
C GLN A 358 -0.59 -0.12 -15.77
N ILE A 359 -1.22 -1.17 -16.29
CA ILE A 359 -0.54 -2.27 -16.98
C ILE A 359 -0.57 -1.99 -18.48
N ILE A 360 0.60 -1.86 -19.08
CA ILE A 360 0.76 -1.65 -20.52
C ILE A 360 1.13 -2.98 -21.17
N PRO A 361 0.35 -3.49 -22.13
CA PRO A 361 0.71 -4.66 -22.92
C PRO A 361 1.97 -4.42 -23.73
N GLN A 362 2.81 -5.44 -23.87
CA GLN A 362 4.00 -5.41 -24.73
C GLN A 362 3.69 -6.07 -26.07
N ASP A 363 4.20 -5.49 -27.15
CA ASP A 363 4.13 -6.08 -28.49
C ASP A 363 5.14 -7.22 -28.60
N SER A 364 4.76 -8.33 -29.23
CA SER A 364 5.51 -9.61 -29.28
C SER A 364 6.92 -9.51 -29.89
N ASP A 365 7.19 -8.49 -30.70
CA ASP A 365 8.48 -8.29 -31.39
C ASP A 365 9.48 -7.40 -30.61
N SER A 366 9.08 -6.86 -29.45
CA SER A 366 9.98 -6.03 -28.63
C SER A 366 10.94 -6.91 -27.81
N LYS A 367 12.08 -7.27 -28.42
CA LYS A 367 13.16 -8.05 -27.78
C LYS A 367 13.84 -7.33 -26.60
N GLU A 368 13.57 -6.05 -26.39
CA GLU A 368 14.02 -5.34 -25.20
C GLU A 368 12.99 -5.45 -24.09
N LYS A 369 13.25 -6.35 -23.13
CA LYS A 369 12.66 -6.26 -21.79
C LYS A 369 13.23 -5.03 -21.08
N SER A 370 12.94 -3.82 -21.56
CA SER A 370 13.28 -2.62 -20.80
C SER A 370 12.36 -2.61 -19.57
N LYS A 371 12.96 -2.82 -18.40
CA LYS A 371 12.35 -2.60 -17.07
C LYS A 371 11.62 -1.24 -17.02
N ASP A 372 12.07 -0.31 -17.84
CA ASP A 372 11.58 1.06 -18.04
C ASP A 372 10.21 1.21 -18.71
N SER A 373 9.67 0.19 -19.39
CA SER A 373 8.38 0.32 -20.09
C SER A 373 7.17 0.37 -19.15
N ALA A 374 7.25 -0.30 -17.99
CA ALA A 374 6.18 -0.30 -16.99
C ALA A 374 6.16 0.96 -16.11
N ASP A 375 7.25 1.74 -16.11
CA ASP A 375 7.36 3.03 -15.43
C ASP A 375 7.01 4.21 -16.35
N ALA A 376 6.65 3.94 -17.62
CA ALA A 376 6.43 4.96 -18.65
C ALA A 376 5.15 5.79 -18.46
N GLU A 377 4.09 5.24 -17.84
CA GLU A 377 2.87 6.01 -17.49
C GLU A 377 2.90 6.60 -16.07
N GLY A 378 3.97 6.32 -15.31
CA GLY A 378 4.16 6.79 -13.95
C GLY A 378 3.27 6.11 -12.90
N GLN A 379 3.53 6.41 -11.64
CA GLN A 379 2.83 5.84 -10.49
C GLN A 379 1.88 6.90 -9.90
N ILE A 380 0.72 6.48 -9.44
CA ILE A 380 -0.24 7.36 -8.74
C ILE A 380 -0.36 6.88 -7.30
N ALA A 381 -0.14 7.76 -6.33
CA ALA A 381 -0.33 7.50 -4.91
C ALA A 381 -1.65 8.11 -4.43
N ILE A 382 -2.59 7.26 -4.06
CA ILE A 382 -3.84 7.66 -3.39
C ILE A 382 -3.57 7.63 -1.90
N HIS A 383 -3.72 8.78 -1.23
CA HIS A 383 -3.56 8.84 0.21
C HIS A 383 -4.81 8.33 0.92
N LEU A 384 -4.65 7.34 1.80
CA LEU A 384 -5.75 6.74 2.54
C LEU A 384 -5.65 7.10 4.03
N PRO A 385 -6.23 8.23 4.47
CA PRO A 385 -6.29 8.57 5.89
C PRO A 385 -7.25 7.65 6.65
N HIS A 386 -7.25 7.78 7.98
CA HIS A 386 -8.21 7.09 8.85
C HIS A 386 -9.64 7.28 8.36
N ASN A 387 -10.42 6.20 8.42
CA ASN A 387 -11.85 6.19 8.11
C ASN A 387 -12.15 6.54 6.65
N SER A 388 -11.35 6.00 5.73
CA SER A 388 -11.57 6.14 4.29
C SER A 388 -12.06 4.83 3.68
N LEU A 389 -13.13 4.89 2.88
CA LEU A 389 -13.56 3.79 2.02
C LEU A 389 -13.04 4.02 0.60
N LEU A 390 -12.16 3.14 0.13
CA LEU A 390 -11.71 3.06 -1.26
C LEU A 390 -12.53 2.00 -2.00
N VAL A 391 -13.09 2.34 -3.15
CA VAL A 391 -13.75 1.41 -4.06
C VAL A 391 -12.86 1.22 -5.28
N MET A 392 -12.37 0.00 -5.51
CA MET A 392 -11.70 -0.39 -6.75
C MET A 392 -12.75 -0.90 -7.75
N HIS A 393 -12.91 -0.19 -8.86
CA HIS A 393 -13.91 -0.47 -9.88
C HIS A 393 -13.52 -1.60 -10.83
N ALA A 394 -14.48 -2.01 -11.64
CA ALA A 394 -14.47 -3.22 -12.46
C ALA A 394 -13.23 -3.41 -13.35
N GLU A 395 -12.57 -2.35 -13.79
CA GLU A 395 -11.38 -2.41 -14.64
C GLU A 395 -10.05 -2.54 -13.88
N MET A 396 -10.07 -2.38 -12.55
CA MET A 396 -8.89 -2.26 -11.71
C MET A 396 -8.00 -3.51 -11.81
N GLN A 397 -8.56 -4.71 -11.64
CA GLN A 397 -7.75 -5.92 -11.49
C GLN A 397 -7.18 -6.41 -12.84
N GLU A 398 -7.83 -6.08 -13.96
CA GLU A 398 -7.35 -6.43 -15.30
C GLU A 398 -6.29 -5.47 -15.82
N THR A 399 -6.46 -4.17 -15.56
CA THR A 399 -5.70 -3.12 -16.26
C THR A 399 -4.76 -2.34 -15.36
N TRP A 400 -4.81 -2.55 -14.04
CA TRP A 400 -3.96 -1.89 -13.07
C TRP A 400 -3.37 -2.87 -12.05
N LYS A 401 -2.29 -2.42 -11.40
CA LYS A 401 -1.75 -3.03 -10.19
C LYS A 401 -1.75 -2.02 -9.07
N HIS A 402 -1.90 -2.51 -7.85
CA HIS A 402 -1.85 -1.71 -6.65
C HIS A 402 -0.87 -2.26 -5.60
N SER A 403 -0.46 -1.39 -4.68
CA SER A 403 0.46 -1.68 -3.59
C SER A 403 0.22 -0.76 -2.40
N ILE A 404 0.68 -1.17 -1.22
CA ILE A 404 0.89 -0.26 -0.07
C ILE A 404 2.39 -0.06 0.04
N ALA A 405 2.86 1.15 -0.24
CA ALA A 405 4.28 1.46 -0.23
C ALA A 405 4.82 1.62 1.20
N PRO A 406 6.07 1.21 1.49
CA PRO A 406 6.72 1.57 2.73
C PRO A 406 6.74 3.09 2.95
N ALA A 407 6.59 3.53 4.20
CA ALA A 407 6.64 4.93 4.59
C ALA A 407 7.88 5.15 5.48
N GLN A 408 8.68 6.17 5.18
CA GLN A 408 9.84 6.54 5.99
C GLN A 408 9.43 7.24 7.29
N ALA A 409 8.41 8.10 7.20
CA ALA A 409 7.80 8.77 8.33
C ALA A 409 6.32 8.37 8.42
N ILE A 410 5.83 8.24 9.65
CA ILE A 410 4.43 7.99 9.97
C ILE A 410 4.04 8.96 11.07
N ASP A 411 2.91 9.64 10.87
CA ASP A 411 2.24 10.37 11.93
C ASP A 411 1.39 9.38 12.75
N PRO A 412 1.66 9.19 14.05
CA PRO A 412 0.92 8.24 14.86
C PRO A 412 -0.55 8.63 14.98
N HIS A 413 -1.44 7.63 14.88
CA HIS A 413 -2.87 7.81 15.12
C HIS A 413 -3.18 7.70 16.63
N PRO A 414 -4.09 8.52 17.19
CA PRO A 414 -4.37 8.55 18.64
C PRO A 414 -4.75 7.20 19.26
N ILE A 415 -5.40 6.32 18.49
CA ILE A 415 -5.87 5.01 18.96
C ILE A 415 -4.90 3.89 18.60
N SER A 416 -4.36 3.89 17.39
CA SER A 416 -3.61 2.73 16.85
C SER A 416 -2.09 2.90 16.94
N GLY A 417 -1.60 4.07 17.37
CA GLY A 417 -0.19 4.42 17.31
C GLY A 417 0.28 4.38 15.86
N ASN A 418 1.28 3.56 15.56
CA ASN A 418 1.87 3.45 14.22
C ASN A 418 1.19 2.40 13.32
N ARG A 419 0.08 1.80 13.78
CA ARG A 419 -0.60 0.71 13.07
C ARG A 419 -1.67 1.23 12.11
N ARG A 420 -1.75 0.60 10.95
CA ARG A 420 -2.87 0.72 10.00
C ARG A 420 -3.60 -0.61 9.93
N ILE A 421 -4.91 -0.57 10.10
CA ILE A 421 -5.81 -1.69 9.83
C ILE A 421 -6.53 -1.42 8.51
N ASN A 422 -6.64 -2.45 7.68
CA ASN A 422 -7.34 -2.38 6.41
C ASN A 422 -8.26 -3.56 6.22
N ILE A 423 -9.54 -3.30 6.04
CA ILE A 423 -10.54 -4.32 5.72
C ILE A 423 -10.78 -4.27 4.22
N THR A 424 -10.45 -5.34 3.49
CA THR A 424 -10.71 -5.47 2.06
C THR A 424 -11.89 -6.41 1.86
N TYR A 425 -13.09 -5.86 1.71
CA TYR A 425 -14.31 -6.59 1.42
C TYR A 425 -14.38 -7.00 -0.06
N ARG A 426 -14.91 -8.20 -0.26
CA ARG A 426 -14.97 -8.92 -1.53
C ARG A 426 -16.36 -9.55 -1.70
N ASP A 427 -16.78 -9.67 -2.95
CA ASP A 427 -18.01 -10.38 -3.35
C ASP A 427 -17.63 -11.69 -4.05
N TYR A 428 -17.59 -12.77 -3.28
CA TYR A 428 -17.33 -14.09 -3.81
C TYR A 428 -18.58 -14.66 -4.45
N LYS A 429 -18.44 -15.12 -5.69
CA LYS A 429 -19.56 -15.61 -6.48
C LYS A 429 -19.80 -17.09 -6.23
N ALA A 430 -21.05 -17.45 -5.95
CA ALA A 430 -21.46 -18.84 -5.74
C ALA A 430 -21.19 -19.72 -6.98
N SER A 431 -21.28 -19.16 -8.18
CA SER A 431 -20.98 -19.83 -9.46
C SER A 431 -19.49 -20.15 -9.64
N LEU A 432 -18.61 -19.47 -8.90
CA LEU A 432 -17.16 -19.68 -8.91
C LEU A 432 -16.67 -20.51 -7.73
N HIS A 433 -17.59 -21.17 -7.02
CA HIS A 433 -17.26 -22.11 -5.96
C HIS A 433 -16.23 -23.16 -6.46
N PRO A 434 -15.22 -23.56 -5.65
CA PRO A 434 -14.21 -24.56 -6.03
C PRO A 434 -14.73 -25.87 -6.63
N LYS A 435 -15.96 -26.25 -6.29
CA LYS A 435 -16.66 -27.42 -6.85
C LYS A 435 -16.98 -27.29 -8.34
N PHE A 436 -17.14 -26.06 -8.83
CA PHE A 436 -17.42 -25.73 -10.22
C PHE A 436 -16.17 -25.30 -10.98
N THR A 437 -15.09 -24.88 -10.31
CA THR A 437 -13.87 -24.51 -11.04
C THR A 437 -13.21 -25.74 -11.68
N PRO A 438 -12.54 -25.60 -12.85
CA PRO A 438 -11.86 -26.72 -13.49
C PRO A 438 -10.75 -27.26 -12.58
N LYS A 439 -10.57 -28.58 -12.56
CA LYS A 439 -9.45 -29.22 -11.87
C LYS A 439 -8.30 -29.46 -12.84
N CYS A 440 -7.09 -29.14 -12.41
CA CYS A 440 -5.89 -29.42 -13.19
C CYS A 440 -5.43 -30.89 -13.04
N LYS A 441 -4.35 -31.27 -13.73
CA LYS A 441 -3.76 -32.62 -13.65
C LYS A 441 -3.22 -32.99 -12.27
N CYS A 442 -2.97 -32.01 -11.41
CA CYS A 442 -2.61 -32.23 -10.00
C CYS A 442 -3.83 -32.52 -9.10
N ASN A 443 -5.04 -32.63 -9.67
CA ASN A 443 -6.32 -32.80 -8.98
C ASN A 443 -6.66 -31.68 -7.98
N VAL A 444 -6.13 -30.48 -8.20
CA VAL A 444 -6.51 -29.27 -7.43
C VAL A 444 -7.31 -28.30 -8.30
N PRO A 445 -8.28 -27.58 -7.72
CA PRO A 445 -8.92 -26.41 -8.33
C PRO A 445 -7.90 -25.48 -9.00
N THR A 446 -8.22 -25.08 -10.23
CA THR A 446 -7.44 -24.10 -11.00
C THR A 446 -7.69 -22.69 -10.50
N VAL A 447 -6.79 -21.78 -10.86
CA VAL A 447 -6.93 -20.34 -10.58
C VAL A 447 -7.33 -19.60 -11.83
N LEU A 448 -8.23 -18.63 -11.68
CA LEU A 448 -8.60 -17.72 -12.75
C LEU A 448 -7.55 -16.62 -12.87
N ARG A 449 -7.10 -16.36 -14.10
CA ARG A 449 -6.22 -15.23 -14.42
C ARG A 449 -6.69 -14.52 -15.67
N VAL A 450 -6.19 -13.31 -15.85
CA VAL A 450 -6.40 -12.50 -17.05
C VAL A 450 -5.06 -12.21 -17.71
N VAL A 451 -5.04 -12.22 -19.04
CA VAL A 451 -3.84 -11.89 -19.81
C VAL A 451 -3.61 -10.38 -19.72
N GLN A 452 -2.54 -10.01 -19.01
CA GLN A 452 -2.18 -8.62 -18.74
C GLN A 452 -1.03 -8.10 -19.62
N ARG A 453 -0.21 -8.99 -20.20
CA ARG A 453 1.06 -8.61 -20.84
C ARG A 453 1.09 -8.76 -22.36
N LYS A 454 0.45 -9.79 -22.91
CA LYS A 454 0.49 -10.10 -24.34
C LYS A 454 -0.65 -9.39 -25.04
N ARG A 455 -0.34 -8.52 -26.01
CA ARG A 455 -1.34 -7.70 -26.70
C ARG A 455 -2.37 -8.53 -27.46
N GLU A 456 -1.96 -9.65 -28.07
CA GLU A 456 -2.82 -10.47 -28.93
C GLU A 456 -4.00 -11.09 -28.17
N ASN A 457 -3.81 -11.36 -26.88
CA ASN A 457 -4.82 -11.98 -26.03
C ASN A 457 -5.19 -11.10 -24.83
N TRP A 458 -4.83 -9.81 -24.86
CA TRP A 458 -4.99 -8.92 -23.72
C TRP A 458 -6.44 -8.87 -23.24
N GLY A 459 -6.64 -8.96 -21.93
CA GLY A 459 -7.97 -8.98 -21.32
C GLY A 459 -8.70 -10.32 -21.40
N ARG A 460 -8.16 -11.35 -22.08
CA ARG A 460 -8.76 -12.69 -22.08
C ARG A 460 -8.49 -13.41 -20.77
N TYR A 461 -9.49 -14.12 -20.26
CA TYR A 461 -9.41 -14.89 -19.02
C TYR A 461 -9.09 -16.35 -19.28
N PHE A 462 -8.36 -16.98 -18.37
CA PHE A 462 -7.97 -18.38 -18.48
C PHE A 462 -7.80 -19.03 -17.11
N TRP A 463 -8.04 -20.33 -17.07
CA TRP A 463 -7.79 -21.22 -15.94
C TRP A 463 -6.39 -21.82 -16.08
N MET A 464 -5.64 -21.87 -14.98
CA MET A 464 -4.34 -22.54 -14.96
C MET A 464 -4.06 -23.24 -13.63
N CYS A 465 -3.13 -24.19 -13.66
CA CYS A 465 -2.63 -24.81 -12.43
C CYS A 465 -1.89 -23.79 -11.56
N HIS A 466 -2.06 -23.90 -10.24
CA HIS A 466 -1.34 -23.08 -9.25
C HIS A 466 -0.64 -23.91 -8.17
N ALA A 467 -0.60 -25.24 -8.30
CA ALA A 467 -0.01 -26.12 -7.29
C ALA A 467 1.48 -25.84 -7.06
N GLY A 468 2.22 -25.43 -8.10
CA GLY A 468 3.65 -25.10 -8.00
C GLY A 468 3.98 -23.86 -7.17
N ASN A 469 2.97 -23.09 -6.75
CA ASN A 469 3.15 -21.95 -5.85
C ASN A 469 3.13 -22.35 -4.36
N VAL A 470 2.77 -23.60 -4.06
CA VAL A 470 2.81 -24.15 -2.71
C VAL A 470 4.22 -24.68 -2.42
N PRO A 471 4.81 -24.34 -1.26
CA PRO A 471 6.06 -24.95 -0.83
C PRO A 471 6.01 -26.48 -0.88
N GLY A 472 6.99 -27.10 -1.53
CA GLY A 472 7.10 -28.57 -1.61
C GLY A 472 6.19 -29.27 -2.62
N LYS A 473 5.37 -28.55 -3.41
CA LYS A 473 4.56 -29.14 -4.49
C LYS A 473 5.08 -28.73 -5.87
N GLU A 474 4.94 -29.61 -6.85
CA GLU A 474 5.17 -29.31 -8.26
C GLU A 474 3.83 -28.98 -8.97
N GLY A 475 3.88 -28.08 -9.94
CA GLY A 475 2.73 -27.69 -10.75
C GLY A 475 2.70 -28.42 -12.10
N CYS A 476 1.51 -28.63 -12.66
CA CYS A 476 1.36 -29.13 -14.03
C CYS A 476 1.13 -27.99 -15.03
N THR A 477 1.20 -28.30 -16.32
CA THR A 477 1.02 -27.36 -17.43
C THR A 477 -0.45 -27.13 -17.85
N PHE A 478 -1.41 -27.43 -16.97
CA PHE A 478 -2.83 -27.25 -17.28
C PHE A 478 -3.15 -25.78 -17.64
N PHE A 479 -3.89 -25.61 -18.73
CA PHE A 479 -4.35 -24.33 -19.26
C PHE A 479 -5.69 -24.54 -19.97
N GLU A 480 -6.64 -23.64 -19.74
CA GLU A 480 -7.92 -23.62 -20.43
C GLU A 480 -8.41 -22.17 -20.55
N TRP A 481 -8.95 -21.77 -21.71
CA TRP A 481 -9.57 -20.45 -21.84
C TRP A 481 -10.87 -20.42 -21.05
N ALA A 482 -11.06 -19.38 -20.23
CA ALA A 482 -12.28 -19.18 -19.48
C ALA A 482 -13.29 -18.42 -20.35
N GLU A 483 -14.53 -18.87 -20.34
CA GLU A 483 -15.65 -18.25 -21.03
C GLU A 483 -16.66 -17.75 -19.99
N PHE A 484 -17.14 -16.53 -20.20
CA PHE A 484 -18.10 -15.86 -19.34
C PHE A 484 -19.20 -15.23 -20.19
N ASP A 485 -20.41 -15.16 -19.65
CA ASP A 485 -21.49 -14.37 -20.23
C ASP A 485 -21.31 -12.87 -19.96
N ASP A 486 -22.24 -12.02 -20.39
CA ASP A 486 -22.07 -10.58 -20.24
C ASP A 486 -22.05 -10.09 -18.77
N ASP A 487 -22.59 -10.87 -17.83
CA ASP A 487 -22.59 -10.61 -16.39
C ASP A 487 -21.41 -11.23 -15.65
N GLY A 488 -20.49 -11.87 -16.37
CA GLY A 488 -19.30 -12.46 -15.78
C GLY A 488 -19.56 -13.82 -15.14
N GLU A 489 -20.70 -14.45 -15.44
CA GLU A 489 -21.00 -15.80 -14.98
C GLU A 489 -20.30 -16.84 -15.88
N PRO A 490 -19.67 -17.87 -15.30
CA PRO A 490 -18.88 -18.83 -16.06
C PRO A 490 -19.77 -19.71 -16.95
N ILE A 491 -19.38 -19.83 -18.22
CA ILE A 491 -20.01 -20.75 -19.17
C ILE A 491 -19.24 -22.06 -19.13
N TRP A 492 -19.79 -23.05 -18.43
CA TRP A 492 -19.19 -24.39 -18.35
C TRP A 492 -19.56 -25.20 -19.59
N LYS A 493 -18.57 -25.62 -20.38
CA LYS A 493 -18.79 -26.57 -21.48
C LYS A 493 -19.06 -27.95 -20.88
N ASP A 494 -20.25 -28.49 -21.18
CA ASP A 494 -20.76 -29.83 -20.85
C ASP A 494 -20.08 -30.50 -19.63
N ARG A 495 -20.65 -30.27 -18.45
CA ARG A 495 -20.32 -31.00 -17.22
C ARG A 495 -21.44 -31.91 -16.77
#